data_AF-A0A850A908-F1
#
_entry.id   AF-A0A850A908-F1
#
_cell.length_a   1.000
_cell.length_b   1.000
_cell.length_c   1.000
_cell.angle_alpha   90.00
_cell.angle_beta   90.00
_cell.angle_gamma   90.00
#
_symmetry.space_group_name_H-M   'P 1'
#
loop_
_entity.id
_entity.type
_entity.pdbx_description
1 polymer ?
#
loop_
_entity_poly.entity_id
_entity_poly.type
_entity_poly.pdbx_seq_one_letter_code
_entity_poly.pdbx_strand_id
1 'polypeptide(L)'
;MNHPAPPKIALKIELCEELNTLLAKEMNFSGPLLSRLEEEVGAMAAELGIPGEPAITLKSGSAGKPLQIRLHNQLLSYPEELIRPLWEALGVGEVGKLPLTFGAQAWLNAVISPPGAGGEPAAAFAVEIPLLADFLAALVTEIIRWQPEKLLAKTNAQAYRALGRQLLPETLCTALDKFSAERLLNLLRSLLKLRISIAETETVLSRLCESLQNRFSDEEIAESLIAHLRPLKIDIDIHPDYLRRILPAPPKSAGTAAPEALSVWSEQADPRLRETFTLFSDGMFYELGVRSPGVRFVADKTLPPRAFAIRINHLRSHPCPGLEPGQILVNETPARLADYGLAGAAPALNPANRRENSLAGAAQRQKLEAEGLTVWDEVGYIVLALAAEVRRHAACLIDKETLEYDLALLDQAFPEIISAALERYSPARLAGVVRDLLAEGLSVRDLRSILERLLHYQAVVTDPAKYIIFDDSLALHPDIGTGKTPGREHLAQFARSGLRQYLSHKYTYGRWQSTLNVYLLDTQWETRLVEHLTFENGDRGKKPLNAGEIENLRQGIRSELALLPQTPGYPLPAILTIACIRKRVRDLLEREFPGLAVLSYDELSPSTNITPVARISWTEA
;
A
#
# COMPACT_ATOMS: atom_id res chain seq x y z
N MET A 1 5.60 -17.22 -40.12
CA MET A 1 4.73 -16.66 -39.06
C MET A 1 5.50 -15.54 -38.40
N ASN A 2 5.17 -14.27 -38.68
CA ASN A 2 5.82 -13.12 -38.04
C ASN A 2 5.32 -13.05 -36.61
N HIS A 3 6.14 -13.47 -35.63
CA HIS A 3 5.88 -13.11 -34.25
C HIS A 3 5.96 -11.58 -34.15
N PRO A 4 4.88 -10.88 -33.72
CA PRO A 4 5.01 -9.46 -33.41
C PRO A 4 6.09 -9.31 -32.32
N ALA A 5 6.97 -8.32 -32.46
CA ALA A 5 8.00 -8.05 -31.48
C ALA A 5 7.37 -7.95 -30.06
N PRO A 6 8.03 -8.49 -29.02
CA PRO A 6 7.48 -8.43 -27.67
C PRO A 6 7.21 -6.98 -27.27
N PRO A 7 6.06 -6.68 -26.63
CA PRO A 7 5.76 -5.32 -26.20
C PRO A 7 6.80 -4.86 -25.18
N LYS A 8 7.19 -3.58 -25.25
CA LYS A 8 8.18 -3.01 -24.33
C LYS A 8 7.52 -2.46 -23.07
N ILE A 9 8.11 -2.73 -21.91
CA ILE A 9 7.80 -2.09 -20.63
C ILE A 9 8.75 -0.89 -20.50
N ALA A 10 8.29 0.28 -20.94
CA ALA A 10 9.13 1.47 -21.02
C ALA A 10 9.31 2.10 -19.62
N LEU A 11 10.51 1.99 -19.07
CA LEU A 11 10.90 2.56 -17.78
C LEU A 11 11.90 3.69 -18.02
N LYS A 12 11.57 4.90 -17.57
CA LYS A 12 12.49 6.05 -17.58
C LYS A 12 12.84 6.41 -16.15
N ILE A 13 14.12 6.54 -15.87
CA ILE A 13 14.65 6.88 -14.55
C ILE A 13 15.45 8.17 -14.70
N GLU A 14 15.08 9.17 -13.93
CA GLU A 14 15.75 10.46 -13.83
C GLU A 14 16.35 10.59 -12.43
N LEU A 15 17.68 10.73 -12.37
CA LEU A 15 18.42 10.90 -11.12
C LEU A 15 18.51 12.40 -10.78
N CYS A 16 18.56 12.74 -9.49
CA CYS A 16 18.89 14.11 -9.07
C CYS A 16 20.31 14.52 -9.46
N GLU A 17 20.59 15.82 -9.43
CA GLU A 17 21.86 16.39 -9.92
C GLU A 17 23.06 15.87 -9.12
N GLU A 18 22.91 15.70 -7.81
CA GLU A 18 23.96 15.26 -6.91
C GLU A 18 24.35 13.80 -7.18
N LEU A 19 23.36 12.90 -7.31
CA LEU A 19 23.59 11.51 -7.67
C LEU A 19 24.19 11.42 -9.06
N ASN A 20 23.67 12.19 -10.01
CA ASN A 20 24.19 12.19 -11.37
C ASN A 20 25.66 12.65 -11.43
N THR A 21 26.05 13.64 -10.61
CA THR A 21 27.44 14.11 -10.52
C THR A 21 28.36 13.06 -9.91
N LEU A 22 27.90 12.37 -8.87
CA LEU A 22 28.65 11.26 -8.25
C LEU A 22 28.88 10.13 -9.26
N LEU A 23 27.84 9.77 -10.00
CA LEU A 23 27.87 8.68 -10.98
C LEU A 23 28.60 9.04 -12.28
N ALA A 24 28.57 10.31 -12.70
CA ALA A 24 29.31 10.77 -13.88
C ALA A 24 30.84 10.75 -13.68
N LYS A 25 31.31 10.83 -12.43
CA LYS A 25 32.74 10.70 -12.11
C LYS A 25 33.25 9.26 -12.25
N GLU A 26 32.36 8.29 -12.31
CA GLU A 26 32.70 6.87 -12.33
C GLU A 26 32.22 6.20 -13.62
N MET A 27 33.16 5.95 -14.54
CA MET A 27 32.88 5.52 -15.92
C MET A 27 32.20 4.13 -16.08
N ASN A 28 31.69 3.49 -15.02
CA ASN A 28 31.20 2.10 -15.08
C ASN A 28 29.92 1.80 -14.26
N PHE A 29 29.18 2.80 -13.79
CA PHE A 29 27.99 2.58 -12.94
C PHE A 29 26.71 2.18 -13.69
N SER A 30 26.47 2.78 -14.85
CA SER A 30 25.19 2.64 -15.56
C SER A 30 24.93 1.21 -16.04
N GLY A 31 25.98 0.46 -16.41
CA GLY A 31 25.85 -0.91 -16.89
C GLY A 31 25.28 -1.87 -15.84
N PRO A 32 25.93 -2.01 -14.67
CA PRO A 32 25.44 -2.85 -13.57
C PRO A 32 24.02 -2.51 -13.11
N LEU A 33 23.71 -1.21 -12.93
CA LEU A 33 22.37 -0.78 -12.53
C LEU A 33 21.31 -1.17 -13.56
N LEU A 34 21.56 -0.90 -14.85
CA LEU A 34 20.60 -1.23 -15.92
C LEU A 34 20.39 -2.74 -16.02
N SER A 35 21.47 -3.53 -16.01
CA SER A 35 21.38 -5.00 -16.04
C SER A 35 20.56 -5.54 -14.87
N ARG A 36 20.77 -4.99 -13.67
CA ARG A 36 20.04 -5.43 -12.48
C ARG A 36 18.57 -5.06 -12.53
N LEU A 37 18.26 -3.85 -12.98
CA LEU A 37 16.88 -3.41 -13.15
C LEU A 37 16.15 -4.22 -14.24
N GLU A 38 16.82 -4.56 -15.34
CA GLU A 38 16.24 -5.42 -16.39
C GLU A 38 15.91 -6.81 -15.85
N GLU A 39 16.81 -7.41 -15.05
CA GLU A 39 16.58 -8.68 -14.37
C GLU A 39 15.39 -8.59 -13.39
N GLU A 40 15.38 -7.62 -12.48
CA GLU A 40 14.38 -7.52 -11.43
C GLU A 40 12.98 -7.13 -11.95
N VAL A 41 12.90 -6.16 -12.86
CA VAL A 41 11.63 -5.75 -13.48
C VAL A 41 11.11 -6.85 -14.41
N GLY A 42 12.01 -7.54 -15.14
CA GLY A 42 11.65 -8.70 -15.95
C GLY A 42 11.11 -9.85 -15.12
N ALA A 43 11.78 -10.19 -14.01
CA ALA A 43 11.30 -11.21 -13.07
C ALA A 43 9.95 -10.86 -12.47
N MET A 44 9.71 -9.60 -12.09
CA MET A 44 8.42 -9.15 -11.57
C MET A 44 7.32 -9.21 -12.65
N ALA A 45 7.61 -8.79 -13.87
CA ALA A 45 6.66 -8.89 -14.97
C ALA A 45 6.30 -10.36 -15.26
N ALA A 46 7.27 -11.27 -15.21
CA ALA A 46 7.04 -12.70 -15.37
C ALA A 46 6.20 -13.29 -14.21
N GLU A 47 6.54 -12.97 -12.95
CA GLU A 47 5.78 -13.39 -11.76
C GLU A 47 4.31 -12.93 -11.83
N LEU A 48 4.07 -11.73 -12.35
CA LEU A 48 2.74 -11.17 -12.53
C LEU A 48 2.04 -11.60 -13.82
N GLY A 49 2.72 -12.29 -14.75
CA GLY A 49 2.14 -12.68 -16.04
C GLY A 49 1.98 -11.55 -17.05
N ILE A 50 2.72 -10.46 -16.91
CA ILE A 50 2.66 -9.31 -17.80
C ILE A 50 3.55 -9.57 -19.02
N PRO A 51 3.00 -9.67 -20.24
CA PRO A 51 3.81 -9.93 -21.42
C PRO A 51 4.61 -8.67 -21.76
N GLY A 52 5.91 -8.84 -21.97
CA GLY A 52 6.80 -7.79 -22.47
C GLY A 52 8.18 -7.81 -21.84
N GLU A 53 9.10 -7.08 -22.47
CA GLU A 53 10.49 -6.95 -22.01
C GLU A 53 10.73 -5.55 -21.44
N PRO A 54 11.49 -5.40 -20.34
CA PRO A 54 11.85 -4.10 -19.81
C PRO A 54 12.73 -3.33 -20.80
N ALA A 55 12.37 -2.06 -21.03
CA ALA A 55 13.14 -1.13 -21.84
C ALA A 55 13.47 0.08 -20.98
N ILE A 56 14.67 0.06 -20.38
CA ILE A 56 15.06 1.00 -19.33
C ILE A 56 15.94 2.10 -19.92
N THR A 57 15.63 3.35 -19.56
CA THR A 57 16.43 4.51 -19.96
C THR A 57 16.77 5.34 -18.74
N LEU A 58 18.06 5.59 -18.54
CA LEU A 58 18.59 6.48 -17.52
C LEU A 58 18.82 7.87 -18.12
N LYS A 59 18.35 8.91 -17.45
CA LYS A 59 18.57 10.31 -17.83
C LYS A 59 19.08 11.12 -16.63
N SER A 60 19.89 12.13 -16.93
CA SER A 60 20.20 13.20 -15.99
C SER A 60 19.03 14.19 -15.94
N GLY A 61 18.60 14.57 -14.74
CA GLY A 61 17.50 15.51 -14.54
C GLY A 61 17.66 16.37 -13.29
N SER A 62 16.89 17.46 -13.23
CA SER A 62 16.71 18.26 -12.01
C SER A 62 15.51 17.70 -11.24
N ALA A 63 15.66 16.47 -10.72
CA ALA A 63 14.62 15.86 -9.92
C ALA A 63 14.63 16.47 -8.51
N GLY A 64 13.48 16.95 -8.02
CA GLY A 64 13.32 17.42 -6.63
C GLY A 64 13.32 16.30 -5.56
N LYS A 65 13.53 15.06 -5.99
CA LYS A 65 13.67 13.84 -5.17
C LYS A 65 14.90 13.06 -5.65
N PRO A 66 15.44 12.13 -4.85
CA PRO A 66 16.54 11.27 -5.28
C PRO A 66 16.30 10.60 -6.65
N LEU A 67 15.07 10.13 -6.88
CA LEU A 67 14.65 9.47 -8.11
C LEU A 67 13.33 10.03 -8.62
N GLN A 68 13.23 10.25 -9.92
CA GLN A 68 11.97 10.32 -10.65
C GLN A 68 11.85 9.13 -11.59
N ILE A 69 10.72 8.42 -11.50
CA ILE A 69 10.50 7.19 -12.26
C ILE A 69 9.23 7.34 -13.08
N ARG A 70 9.31 7.03 -14.38
CA ARG A 70 8.16 7.01 -15.28
C ARG A 70 8.01 5.65 -15.94
N LEU A 71 6.87 5.00 -15.72
CA LEU A 71 6.44 3.82 -16.47
C LEU A 71 5.47 4.24 -17.57
N HIS A 72 5.77 3.93 -18.82
CA HIS A 72 4.94 4.28 -19.98
C HIS A 72 4.54 5.78 -19.99
N ASN A 73 5.51 6.66 -19.66
CA ASN A 73 5.38 8.11 -19.44
C ASN A 73 4.57 8.56 -18.22
N GLN A 74 4.02 7.65 -17.41
CA GLN A 74 3.31 7.97 -16.17
C GLN A 74 4.28 8.04 -15.00
N LEU A 75 4.28 9.15 -14.26
CA LEU A 75 5.09 9.32 -13.06
C LEU A 75 4.65 8.34 -11.96
N LEU A 76 5.63 7.68 -11.34
CA LEU A 76 5.45 6.87 -10.14
C LEU A 76 5.77 7.69 -8.91
N SER A 77 4.78 7.89 -8.06
CA SER A 77 4.95 8.51 -6.76
C SER A 77 5.33 7.48 -5.72
N TYR A 78 6.15 7.90 -4.76
CA TYR A 78 6.58 7.07 -3.65
C TYR A 78 6.89 7.91 -2.41
N PRO A 79 6.76 7.32 -1.21
CA PRO A 79 7.15 7.95 0.04
C PRO A 79 8.67 7.93 0.20
N GLU A 80 9.25 9.01 0.70
CA GLU A 80 10.69 9.03 1.05
C GLU A 80 10.99 8.09 2.21
N GLU A 81 9.98 7.74 2.98
CA GLU A 81 10.06 6.81 4.10
C GLU A 81 10.38 5.36 3.69
N LEU A 82 10.42 5.06 2.37
CA LEU A 82 10.92 3.80 1.81
C LEU A 82 12.44 3.69 1.84
N ILE A 83 13.17 4.81 1.84
CA ILE A 83 14.63 4.83 1.72
C ILE A 83 15.28 4.12 2.90
N ARG A 84 14.85 4.44 4.13
CA ARG A 84 15.38 3.84 5.35
C ARG A 84 15.24 2.31 5.39
N PRO A 85 14.03 1.71 5.30
CA PRO A 85 13.90 0.26 5.43
C PRO A 85 14.63 -0.50 4.32
N LEU A 86 14.66 0.03 3.09
CA LEU A 86 15.45 -0.56 2.00
C LEU A 86 16.95 -0.47 2.25
N TRP A 87 17.43 0.64 2.83
CA TRP A 87 18.83 0.79 3.19
C TRP A 87 19.25 -0.15 4.32
N GLU A 88 18.40 -0.31 5.35
CA GLU A 88 18.61 -1.26 6.43
C GLU A 88 18.60 -2.72 5.90
N ALA A 89 17.74 -3.03 4.94
CA ALA A 89 17.60 -4.36 4.35
C ALA A 89 18.85 -4.86 3.61
N LEU A 90 19.63 -3.94 3.02
CA LEU A 90 20.90 -4.28 2.34
C LEU A 90 22.04 -4.57 3.31
N GLY A 91 21.79 -4.58 4.63
CA GLY A 91 22.79 -4.91 5.64
C GLY A 91 23.72 -3.75 6.00
N VAL A 92 23.49 -2.56 5.46
CA VAL A 92 24.28 -1.35 5.75
C VAL A 92 23.86 -0.71 7.08
N GLY A 93 22.58 -0.86 7.44
CA GLY A 93 22.00 -0.25 8.62
C GLY A 93 21.94 -1.16 9.86
N GLU A 94 21.57 -2.44 9.72
CA GLU A 94 21.01 -3.23 10.85
C GLU A 94 19.87 -2.50 11.60
N VAL A 95 19.03 -3.23 12.34
CA VAL A 95 17.93 -2.57 13.06
C VAL A 95 18.53 -1.68 14.17
N GLY A 96 18.20 -0.38 14.14
CA GLY A 96 18.52 0.56 15.21
C GLY A 96 19.89 1.26 15.15
N LYS A 97 20.72 1.06 14.11
CA LYS A 97 21.96 1.87 13.97
C LYS A 97 21.78 3.16 13.19
N LEU A 98 20.73 3.29 12.40
CA LEU A 98 20.41 4.53 11.70
C LEU A 98 19.67 5.51 12.62
N PRO A 99 19.99 6.82 12.56
CA PRO A 99 19.24 7.84 13.28
C PRO A 99 17.74 7.74 13.02
N LEU A 100 16.91 8.07 14.01
CA LEU A 100 15.45 8.04 13.86
C LEU A 100 14.95 8.96 12.73
N THR A 101 15.66 10.08 12.50
CA THR A 101 15.42 11.07 11.46
C THR A 101 16.03 10.72 10.10
N PHE A 102 16.60 9.52 9.93
CA PHE A 102 17.22 9.10 8.67
C PHE A 102 16.17 9.00 7.55
N GLY A 103 16.17 9.99 6.66
CA GLY A 103 15.31 10.10 5.48
C GLY A 103 16.12 10.36 4.20
N ALA A 104 15.46 10.82 3.14
CA ALA A 104 16.08 11.00 1.82
C ALA A 104 17.32 11.90 1.84
N GLN A 105 17.24 13.06 2.49
CA GLN A 105 18.34 14.01 2.55
C GLN A 105 19.52 13.48 3.38
N ALA A 106 19.25 12.83 4.51
CA ALA A 106 20.28 12.22 5.34
C ALA A 106 21.00 11.10 4.58
N TRP A 107 20.25 10.29 3.82
CA TRP A 107 20.81 9.29 2.93
C TRP A 107 21.66 9.91 1.81
N LEU A 108 21.15 10.93 1.11
CA LEU A 108 21.91 11.65 0.06
C LEU A 108 23.24 12.19 0.63
N ASN A 109 23.20 12.86 1.77
CA ASN A 109 24.39 13.40 2.42
C ASN A 109 25.41 12.31 2.76
N ALA A 110 24.95 11.16 3.26
CA ALA A 110 25.80 10.00 3.58
C ALA A 110 26.45 9.37 2.33
N VAL A 111 25.74 9.38 1.19
CA VAL A 111 26.26 8.86 -0.08
C VAL A 111 27.27 9.82 -0.72
N ILE A 112 27.01 11.14 -0.64
CA ILE A 112 27.80 12.17 -1.33
C ILE A 112 29.07 12.56 -0.55
N SER A 113 29.06 12.46 0.78
CA SER A 113 30.18 12.90 1.64
C SER A 113 31.06 11.71 2.06
N PRO A 114 32.28 11.54 1.49
CA PRO A 114 33.20 10.49 1.93
C PRO A 114 33.71 10.71 3.37
N PRO A 115 34.17 9.65 4.06
CA PRO A 115 34.63 9.74 5.45
C PRO A 115 35.81 10.72 5.58
N GLY A 116 35.66 11.77 6.41
CA GLY A 116 36.75 12.68 6.79
C GLY A 116 36.44 14.19 6.84
N ALA A 117 35.25 14.64 6.46
CA ALA A 117 34.89 16.06 6.49
C ALA A 117 33.74 16.35 7.48
N GLY A 118 34.08 16.52 8.77
CA GLY A 118 33.16 17.06 9.78
C GLY A 118 32.68 16.05 10.83
N GLY A 119 32.83 16.40 12.11
CA GLY A 119 32.61 15.53 13.27
C GLY A 119 31.15 15.30 13.66
N GLU A 120 30.32 14.79 12.75
CA GLU A 120 28.99 14.26 13.07
C GLU A 120 28.91 12.75 12.77
N PRO A 121 28.05 11.97 13.48
CA PRO A 121 28.02 10.51 13.39
C PRO A 121 27.56 9.94 12.04
N ALA A 122 27.20 10.79 11.06
CA ALA A 122 26.97 10.37 9.68
C ALA A 122 28.26 9.96 8.93
N ALA A 123 29.44 10.25 9.49
CA ALA A 123 30.75 10.03 8.85
C ALA A 123 31.24 8.55 8.80
N ALA A 124 30.40 7.55 9.05
CA ALA A 124 30.84 6.16 9.22
C ALA A 124 30.56 5.21 8.03
N PHE A 125 29.85 5.65 6.98
CA PHE A 125 29.47 4.77 5.87
C PHE A 125 30.19 5.17 4.58
N ALA A 126 31.35 4.56 4.31
CA ALA A 126 31.89 4.58 2.95
C ALA A 126 30.98 3.72 2.07
N VAL A 127 30.14 4.34 1.26
CA VAL A 127 29.23 3.62 0.36
C VAL A 127 30.02 3.16 -0.87
N GLU A 128 30.19 1.84 -1.02
CA GLU A 128 30.74 1.28 -2.24
C GLU A 128 29.73 1.41 -3.41
N ILE A 129 30.25 1.65 -4.61
CA ILE A 129 29.47 1.88 -5.84
C ILE A 129 28.51 0.71 -6.16
N PRO A 130 28.91 -0.58 -6.03
CA PRO A 130 28.00 -1.69 -6.30
C PRO A 130 26.80 -1.70 -5.36
N LEU A 131 27.02 -1.38 -4.08
CA LEU A 131 25.96 -1.28 -3.07
C LEU A 131 24.97 -0.15 -3.39
N LEU A 132 25.45 0.97 -3.94
CA LEU A 132 24.57 2.04 -4.42
C LEU A 132 23.72 1.59 -5.61
N ALA A 133 24.30 0.82 -6.55
CA ALA A 133 23.56 0.26 -7.68
C ALA A 133 22.47 -0.71 -7.20
N ASP A 134 22.80 -1.61 -6.27
CA ASP A 134 21.87 -2.56 -5.67
C ASP A 134 20.74 -1.83 -4.92
N PHE A 135 21.04 -0.76 -4.20
CA PHE A 135 20.04 0.05 -3.53
C PHE A 135 19.11 0.76 -4.50
N LEU A 136 19.64 1.42 -5.53
CA LEU A 136 18.82 2.11 -6.51
C LEU A 136 17.94 1.12 -7.29
N ALA A 137 18.46 -0.07 -7.61
CA ALA A 137 17.67 -1.16 -8.19
C ALA A 137 16.53 -1.57 -7.24
N ALA A 138 16.84 -1.89 -5.98
CA ALA A 138 15.85 -2.28 -4.98
C ALA A 138 14.77 -1.21 -4.77
N LEU A 139 15.16 0.07 -4.74
CA LEU A 139 14.24 1.19 -4.59
C LEU A 139 13.30 1.33 -5.79
N VAL A 140 13.82 1.30 -7.02
CA VAL A 140 13.00 1.34 -8.24
C VAL A 140 12.04 0.16 -8.28
N THR A 141 12.53 -1.04 -8.00
CA THR A 141 11.73 -2.27 -7.96
C THR A 141 10.62 -2.16 -6.92
N GLU A 142 10.90 -1.68 -5.70
CA GLU A 142 9.88 -1.52 -4.65
C GLU A 142 8.82 -0.46 -5.02
N ILE A 143 9.22 0.65 -5.65
CA ILE A 143 8.29 1.69 -6.14
C ILE A 143 7.33 1.11 -7.18
N ILE A 144 7.82 0.22 -8.06
CA ILE A 144 6.99 -0.50 -9.02
C ILE A 144 6.07 -1.51 -8.32
N ARG A 145 6.55 -2.24 -7.30
CA ARG A 145 5.72 -3.20 -6.52
C ARG A 145 4.55 -2.53 -5.80
N TRP A 146 4.65 -1.24 -5.48
CA TRP A 146 3.53 -0.48 -4.91
C TRP A 146 2.45 -0.14 -5.95
N GLN A 147 2.81 -0.08 -7.23
CA GLN A 147 1.92 0.29 -8.35
C GLN A 147 2.04 -0.71 -9.52
N PRO A 148 1.84 -2.02 -9.28
CA PRO A 148 2.07 -3.07 -10.28
C PRO A 148 1.16 -2.92 -11.50
N GLU A 149 -0.02 -2.32 -11.34
CA GLU A 149 -0.97 -2.04 -12.43
C GLU A 149 -0.39 -1.12 -13.51
N LYS A 150 0.63 -0.31 -13.17
CA LYS A 150 1.29 0.60 -14.10
C LYS A 150 2.31 -0.10 -14.99
N LEU A 151 2.73 -1.33 -14.69
CA LEU A 151 3.54 -2.14 -15.62
C LEU A 151 2.77 -2.49 -16.90
N LEU A 152 1.45 -2.63 -16.78
CA LEU A 152 0.58 -3.02 -17.89
C LEU A 152 0.11 -1.78 -18.68
N ALA A 153 0.59 -1.64 -19.92
CA ALA A 153 0.06 -0.68 -20.89
C ALA A 153 -0.88 -1.33 -21.90
N LYS A 154 -1.47 -0.49 -22.77
CA LYS A 154 -2.39 -0.94 -23.84
C LYS A 154 -1.74 -1.97 -24.78
N THR A 155 -0.46 -1.81 -25.10
CA THR A 155 0.32 -2.74 -25.92
C THR A 155 0.50 -4.09 -25.25
N ASN A 156 0.77 -4.11 -23.94
CA ASN A 156 0.87 -5.35 -23.16
C ASN A 156 -0.50 -6.07 -23.09
N ALA A 157 -1.60 -5.33 -22.87
CA ALA A 157 -2.94 -5.92 -22.85
C ALA A 157 -3.36 -6.51 -24.22
N GLN A 158 -2.93 -5.89 -25.32
CA GLN A 158 -3.11 -6.45 -26.67
C GLN A 158 -2.31 -7.74 -26.86
N ALA A 159 -1.06 -7.79 -26.39
CA ALA A 159 -0.25 -9.01 -26.43
C ALA A 159 -0.86 -10.11 -25.56
N TYR A 160 -1.36 -9.78 -24.37
CA TYR A 160 -2.06 -10.70 -23.48
C TYR A 160 -3.30 -11.32 -24.14
N ARG A 161 -4.11 -10.50 -24.82
CA ARG A 161 -5.25 -10.97 -25.63
C ARG A 161 -4.82 -11.87 -26.79
N ALA A 162 -3.70 -11.54 -27.45
CA ALA A 162 -3.17 -12.36 -28.54
C ALA A 162 -2.68 -13.73 -28.07
N LEU A 163 -2.05 -13.80 -26.89
CA LEU A 163 -1.72 -15.08 -26.23
C LEU A 163 -2.98 -15.90 -25.95
N GLY A 164 -4.03 -15.27 -25.42
CA GLY A 164 -5.31 -15.92 -25.20
C GLY A 164 -5.92 -16.57 -26.43
N ARG A 165 -5.81 -15.93 -27.60
CA ARG A 165 -6.30 -16.52 -28.87
C ARG A 165 -5.57 -17.79 -29.29
N GLN A 166 -4.34 -17.99 -28.82
CA GLN A 166 -3.56 -19.20 -29.11
C GLN A 166 -3.91 -20.34 -28.15
N LEU A 167 -4.33 -20.00 -26.92
CA LEU A 167 -4.62 -20.97 -25.86
C LEU A 167 -6.09 -21.42 -25.84
N LEU A 168 -7.03 -20.54 -26.21
CA LEU A 168 -8.47 -20.78 -26.06
C LEU A 168 -9.12 -21.40 -27.31
N PRO A 169 -10.21 -22.18 -27.12
CA PRO A 169 -11.09 -22.62 -28.21
C PRO A 169 -11.73 -21.45 -28.99
N GLU A 170 -12.02 -21.67 -30.27
CA GLU A 170 -12.55 -20.64 -31.19
C GLU A 170 -13.88 -20.01 -30.72
N THR A 171 -14.71 -20.78 -30.02
CA THR A 171 -15.98 -20.32 -29.42
C THR A 171 -15.76 -19.20 -28.38
N LEU A 172 -14.74 -19.34 -27.53
CA LEU A 172 -14.39 -18.34 -26.52
C LEU A 172 -13.63 -17.16 -27.14
N CYS A 173 -12.79 -17.40 -28.14
CA CYS A 173 -12.10 -16.34 -28.89
C CYS A 173 -13.09 -15.31 -29.48
N THR A 174 -14.25 -15.75 -29.96
CA THR A 174 -15.29 -14.86 -30.48
C THR A 174 -15.89 -13.97 -29.38
N ALA A 175 -16.03 -14.47 -28.15
CA ALA A 175 -16.51 -13.69 -27.02
C ALA A 175 -15.44 -12.68 -26.55
N LEU A 176 -14.18 -13.12 -26.44
CA LEU A 176 -13.03 -12.26 -26.16
C LEU A 176 -12.93 -11.12 -27.17
N ASP A 177 -13.31 -11.37 -28.42
CA ASP A 177 -13.20 -10.38 -29.47
C ASP A 177 -14.15 -9.20 -29.34
N LYS A 178 -15.32 -9.44 -28.73
CA LYS A 178 -16.30 -8.42 -28.37
C LYS A 178 -15.87 -7.59 -27.16
N PHE A 179 -14.90 -8.06 -26.38
CA PHE A 179 -14.38 -7.35 -25.23
C PHE A 179 -13.28 -6.37 -25.64
N SER A 180 -13.55 -5.07 -25.51
CA SER A 180 -12.60 -4.02 -25.96
C SER A 180 -11.24 -4.13 -25.23
N ALA A 181 -10.16 -3.73 -25.91
CA ALA A 181 -8.82 -3.73 -25.31
C ALA A 181 -8.71 -2.83 -24.07
N GLU A 182 -9.50 -1.76 -24.00
CA GLU A 182 -9.54 -0.84 -22.86
C GLU A 182 -10.23 -1.46 -21.65
N ARG A 183 -11.38 -2.12 -21.84
CA ARG A 183 -12.04 -2.91 -20.79
C ARG A 183 -11.13 -4.03 -20.27
N LEU A 184 -10.40 -4.72 -21.15
CA LEU A 184 -9.41 -5.72 -20.74
C LEU A 184 -8.27 -5.11 -19.93
N LEU A 185 -7.72 -3.99 -20.39
CA LEU A 185 -6.66 -3.29 -19.66
C LEU A 185 -7.14 -2.91 -18.24
N ASN A 186 -8.34 -2.34 -18.11
CA ASN A 186 -8.90 -1.92 -16.82
C ASN A 186 -9.17 -3.13 -15.90
N LEU A 187 -9.70 -4.22 -16.45
CA LEU A 187 -9.92 -5.47 -15.73
C LEU A 187 -8.61 -6.04 -15.18
N LEU A 188 -7.60 -6.23 -16.03
CA LEU A 188 -6.30 -6.78 -15.62
C LEU A 188 -5.60 -5.85 -14.61
N ARG A 189 -5.68 -4.52 -14.80
CA ARG A 189 -5.18 -3.55 -13.82
C ARG A 189 -5.87 -3.66 -12.48
N SER A 190 -7.17 -3.97 -12.45
CA SER A 190 -7.91 -4.15 -11.19
C SER A 190 -7.42 -5.35 -10.39
N LEU A 191 -7.03 -6.45 -11.07
CA LEU A 191 -6.42 -7.63 -10.45
C LEU A 191 -5.00 -7.31 -9.93
N LEU A 192 -4.18 -6.67 -10.76
CA LEU A 192 -2.81 -6.29 -10.40
C LEU A 192 -2.78 -5.32 -9.21
N LYS A 193 -3.72 -4.36 -9.15
CA LYS A 193 -3.86 -3.44 -8.00
C LYS A 193 -4.09 -4.18 -6.68
N LEU A 194 -4.73 -5.35 -6.71
CA LEU A 194 -4.90 -6.25 -5.56
C LEU A 194 -3.74 -7.23 -5.39
N ARG A 195 -2.62 -7.04 -6.09
CA ARG A 195 -1.43 -7.91 -6.06
C ARG A 195 -1.72 -9.34 -6.54
N ILE A 196 -2.73 -9.51 -7.39
CA ILE A 196 -3.10 -10.81 -7.98
C ILE A 196 -2.40 -10.97 -9.32
N SER A 197 -1.67 -12.08 -9.50
CA SER A 197 -0.99 -12.40 -10.75
C SER A 197 -2.00 -12.76 -11.84
N ILE A 198 -1.67 -12.38 -13.08
CA ILE A 198 -2.39 -12.76 -14.29
C ILE A 198 -1.58 -13.78 -15.11
N ALA A 199 -0.62 -14.48 -14.50
CA ALA A 199 0.23 -15.47 -15.18
C ALA A 199 -0.57 -16.65 -15.74
N GLU A 200 -1.65 -17.07 -15.07
CA GLU A 200 -2.55 -18.11 -15.56
C GLU A 200 -3.47 -17.60 -16.69
N THR A 201 -2.86 -17.27 -17.83
CA THR A 201 -3.53 -16.59 -18.95
C THR A 201 -4.75 -17.35 -19.46
N GLU A 202 -4.66 -18.67 -19.56
CA GLU A 202 -5.77 -19.53 -19.96
C GLU A 202 -6.94 -19.45 -18.97
N THR A 203 -6.69 -19.62 -17.68
CA THR A 203 -7.68 -19.52 -16.60
C THR A 203 -8.36 -18.15 -16.57
N VAL A 204 -7.59 -17.07 -16.67
CA VAL A 204 -8.10 -15.69 -16.64
C VAL A 204 -9.04 -15.44 -17.82
N LEU A 205 -8.61 -15.82 -19.03
CA LEU A 205 -9.36 -15.48 -20.24
C LEU A 205 -10.53 -16.44 -20.49
N SER A 206 -10.45 -17.71 -20.09
CA SER A 206 -11.58 -18.64 -20.16
C SER A 206 -12.73 -18.16 -19.29
N ARG A 207 -12.46 -17.84 -18.01
CA ARG A 207 -13.45 -17.32 -17.07
C ARG A 207 -14.02 -15.97 -17.48
N LEU A 208 -13.21 -15.08 -18.03
CA LEU A 208 -13.69 -13.84 -18.64
C LEU A 208 -14.73 -14.13 -19.73
N CYS A 209 -14.41 -15.05 -20.65
CA CYS A 209 -15.30 -15.38 -21.75
C CYS A 209 -16.60 -16.05 -21.29
N GLU A 210 -16.53 -16.96 -20.32
CA GLU A 210 -17.71 -17.59 -19.69
C GLU A 210 -18.59 -16.54 -19.00
N SER A 211 -17.98 -15.62 -18.25
CA SER A 211 -18.71 -14.53 -17.57
C SER A 211 -19.41 -13.60 -18.58
N LEU A 212 -18.78 -13.33 -19.72
CA LEU A 212 -19.40 -12.58 -20.82
C LEU A 212 -20.60 -13.31 -21.44
N GLN A 213 -20.53 -14.63 -21.58
CA GLN A 213 -21.66 -15.44 -22.06
C GLN A 213 -22.85 -15.38 -21.09
N ASN A 214 -22.57 -15.34 -19.79
CA ASN A 214 -23.57 -15.17 -18.72
C ASN A 214 -24.04 -13.72 -18.53
N ARG A 215 -23.59 -12.79 -19.38
CA ARG A 215 -23.95 -11.36 -19.35
C ARG A 215 -23.60 -10.65 -18.03
N PHE A 216 -22.53 -11.09 -17.38
CA PHE A 216 -22.03 -10.41 -16.17
C PHE A 216 -21.57 -8.99 -16.51
N SER A 217 -21.78 -8.08 -15.56
CA SER A 217 -21.21 -6.73 -15.58
C SER A 217 -19.69 -6.78 -15.37
N ASP A 218 -18.99 -5.67 -15.69
CA ASP A 218 -17.53 -5.60 -15.50
C ASP A 218 -17.12 -5.77 -14.02
N GLU A 219 -17.97 -5.33 -13.07
CA GLU A 219 -17.76 -5.54 -11.63
C GLU A 219 -17.86 -7.03 -11.26
N GLU A 220 -18.86 -7.74 -11.78
CA GLU A 220 -19.06 -9.17 -11.52
C GLU A 220 -17.97 -10.03 -12.18
N ILE A 221 -17.53 -9.67 -13.39
CA ILE A 221 -16.39 -10.32 -14.06
C ILE A 221 -15.13 -10.15 -13.21
N ALA A 222 -14.83 -8.94 -12.75
CA ALA A 222 -13.67 -8.66 -11.93
C ALA A 222 -13.70 -9.48 -10.63
N GLU A 223 -14.82 -9.48 -9.91
CA GLU A 223 -14.96 -10.21 -8.65
C GLU A 223 -14.91 -11.74 -8.82
N SER A 224 -15.48 -12.26 -9.90
CA SER A 224 -15.36 -13.69 -10.26
C SER A 224 -13.89 -14.09 -10.45
N LEU A 225 -13.09 -13.26 -11.12
CA LEU A 225 -11.66 -13.50 -11.30
C LEU A 225 -10.88 -13.31 -10.00
N ILE A 226 -11.19 -12.29 -9.19
CA ILE A 226 -10.53 -12.07 -7.89
C ILE A 226 -10.75 -13.28 -6.98
N ALA A 227 -11.99 -13.70 -6.79
CA ALA A 227 -12.32 -14.84 -5.93
C ALA A 227 -11.61 -16.12 -6.36
N HIS A 228 -11.49 -16.34 -7.67
CA HIS A 228 -10.83 -17.53 -8.20
C HIS A 228 -9.30 -17.50 -8.07
N LEU A 229 -8.67 -16.36 -8.36
CA LEU A 229 -7.22 -16.24 -8.48
C LEU A 229 -6.53 -15.86 -7.16
N ARG A 230 -7.27 -15.30 -6.20
CA ARG A 230 -6.67 -14.80 -4.96
C ARG A 230 -6.22 -15.96 -4.05
N PRO A 231 -4.95 -16.01 -3.63
CA PRO A 231 -4.50 -16.98 -2.64
C PRO A 231 -5.15 -16.74 -1.27
N LEU A 232 -5.70 -17.78 -0.65
CA LEU A 232 -6.28 -17.72 0.71
C LEU A 232 -5.22 -17.89 1.81
N LYS A 233 -4.06 -17.23 1.65
CA LYS A 233 -2.91 -17.35 2.57
C LYS A 233 -2.00 -16.12 2.49
N ILE A 234 -1.28 -15.87 3.58
CA ILE A 234 -0.15 -14.94 3.63
C ILE A 234 1.11 -15.74 3.89
N ASP A 235 2.12 -15.54 3.06
CA ASP A 235 3.42 -16.20 3.23
C ASP A 235 4.43 -15.20 3.82
N ILE A 236 5.15 -15.62 4.85
CA ILE A 236 6.32 -14.93 5.41
C ILE A 236 7.54 -15.65 4.84
N ASP A 237 8.09 -15.08 3.76
CA ASP A 237 9.34 -15.55 3.20
C ASP A 237 10.47 -15.20 4.15
N ILE A 238 11.36 -16.15 4.43
CA ILE A 238 12.38 -15.96 5.45
C ILE A 238 13.61 -16.76 5.10
N HIS A 239 14.78 -16.16 5.33
CA HIS A 239 16.02 -16.88 5.10
C HIS A 239 16.09 -18.16 5.97
N PRO A 240 16.44 -19.33 5.43
CA PRO A 240 16.37 -20.60 6.16
C PRO A 240 17.17 -20.63 7.46
N ASP A 241 18.32 -19.93 7.50
CA ASP A 241 19.13 -19.85 8.71
C ASP A 241 18.48 -19.00 9.80
N TYR A 242 17.71 -17.98 9.42
CA TYR A 242 16.93 -17.19 10.37
C TYR A 242 15.71 -17.98 10.86
N LEU A 243 15.02 -18.67 9.94
CA LEU A 243 13.88 -19.53 10.26
C LEU A 243 14.22 -20.60 11.31
N ARG A 244 15.36 -21.29 11.14
CA ARG A 244 15.85 -22.32 12.08
C ARG A 244 16.21 -21.78 13.47
N ARG A 245 16.41 -20.47 13.60
CA ARG A 245 16.73 -19.80 14.87
C ARG A 245 15.47 -19.37 15.61
N ILE A 246 14.49 -18.83 14.88
CA ILE A 246 13.25 -18.32 15.47
C ILE A 246 12.25 -19.43 15.79
N LEU A 247 12.31 -20.56 15.05
CA LEU A 247 11.47 -21.72 15.32
C LEU A 247 12.24 -22.79 16.10
N PRO A 248 11.60 -23.47 17.06
CA PRO A 248 12.21 -24.61 17.74
C PRO A 248 12.53 -25.72 16.74
N ALA A 249 13.58 -26.51 17.04
CA ALA A 249 14.00 -27.61 16.18
C ALA A 249 12.84 -28.59 15.93
N PRO A 250 12.65 -29.05 14.67
CA PRO A 250 11.57 -29.99 14.36
C PRO A 250 11.70 -31.27 15.21
N PRO A 251 10.58 -31.92 15.58
CA PRO A 251 10.61 -33.16 16.33
C PRO A 251 11.44 -34.20 15.57
N LYS A 252 12.25 -34.99 16.30
CA LYS A 252 13.19 -36.00 15.74
C LYS A 252 12.54 -37.06 14.83
N SER A 253 11.21 -37.12 14.77
CA SER A 253 10.43 -38.01 13.91
C SER A 253 10.18 -37.46 12.50
N ALA A 254 10.42 -36.17 12.25
CA ALA A 254 10.45 -35.60 10.90
C ALA A 254 11.89 -35.71 10.38
N GLY A 255 12.07 -36.22 9.16
CA GLY A 255 13.39 -36.36 8.53
C GLY A 255 14.23 -35.08 8.60
N THR A 256 15.55 -35.21 8.44
CA THR A 256 16.58 -34.17 8.64
C THR A 256 16.46 -32.90 7.79
N ALA A 257 15.43 -32.77 6.95
CA ALA A 257 15.14 -31.57 6.16
C ALA A 257 14.00 -30.77 6.82
N ALA A 258 14.27 -29.50 7.16
CA ALA A 258 13.22 -28.56 7.55
C ALA A 258 12.20 -28.44 6.39
N PRO A 259 10.89 -28.42 6.67
CA PRO A 259 9.87 -28.30 5.62
C PRO A 259 10.06 -26.99 4.85
N GLU A 260 9.87 -27.02 3.53
CA GLU A 260 9.98 -25.83 2.65
C GLU A 260 8.99 -24.73 3.04
N ALA A 261 7.84 -25.13 3.63
CA ALA A 261 6.88 -24.21 4.23
C ALA A 261 6.29 -24.80 5.52
N LEU A 262 6.12 -23.95 6.55
CA LEU A 262 5.48 -24.30 7.81
C LEU A 262 4.21 -23.46 8.00
N SER A 263 3.05 -24.11 8.09
CA SER A 263 1.81 -23.43 8.51
C SER A 263 1.84 -23.16 10.01
N VAL A 264 1.56 -21.91 10.38
CA VAL A 264 1.44 -21.49 11.79
C VAL A 264 0.35 -22.29 12.51
N TRP A 265 -0.72 -22.66 11.81
CA TRP A 265 -1.87 -23.34 12.37
C TRP A 265 -1.76 -24.87 12.37
N SER A 266 -0.62 -25.42 11.93
CA SER A 266 -0.40 -26.87 11.93
C SER A 266 -0.22 -27.40 13.36
N GLU A 267 -0.58 -28.66 13.60
CA GLU A 267 -0.34 -29.32 14.90
C GLU A 267 1.16 -29.41 15.25
N GLN A 268 2.01 -29.37 14.23
CA GLN A 268 3.47 -29.39 14.36
C GLN A 268 4.05 -28.03 14.79
N ALA A 269 3.26 -26.96 14.71
CA ALA A 269 3.69 -25.62 15.11
C ALA A 269 3.69 -25.44 16.63
N ASP A 270 4.71 -24.75 17.13
CA ASP A 270 4.85 -24.38 18.54
C ASP A 270 3.56 -23.69 19.05
N PRO A 271 2.97 -24.13 20.19
CA PRO A 271 1.84 -23.45 20.81
C PRO A 271 2.04 -21.95 21.02
N ARG A 272 3.24 -21.49 21.38
CA ARG A 272 3.55 -20.05 21.59
C ARG A 272 3.49 -19.25 20.29
N LEU A 273 3.92 -19.87 19.19
CA LEU A 273 3.79 -19.30 17.86
C LEU A 273 2.31 -19.11 17.52
N ARG A 274 1.49 -20.15 17.73
CA ARG A 274 0.05 -20.09 17.50
C ARG A 274 -0.64 -19.01 18.32
N GLU A 275 -0.29 -18.86 19.59
CA GLU A 275 -0.83 -17.82 20.46
C GLU A 275 -0.50 -16.41 19.91
N THR A 276 0.76 -16.16 19.55
CA THR A 276 1.19 -14.86 19.00
C THR A 276 0.44 -14.49 17.72
N PHE A 277 0.24 -15.45 16.82
CA PHE A 277 -0.52 -15.22 15.57
C PHE A 277 -2.04 -15.16 15.77
N THR A 278 -2.55 -15.74 16.86
CA THR A 278 -3.96 -15.58 17.28
C THR A 278 -4.21 -14.15 17.73
N LEU A 279 -3.35 -13.61 18.59
CA LEU A 279 -3.40 -12.20 19.02
C LEU A 279 -3.32 -11.25 17.84
N PHE A 280 -2.47 -11.55 16.86
CA PHE A 280 -2.41 -10.81 15.59
C PHE A 280 -3.74 -10.87 14.82
N SER A 281 -4.29 -12.06 14.62
CA SER A 281 -5.52 -12.26 13.85
C SER A 281 -6.71 -11.56 14.50
N ASP A 282 -6.84 -11.69 15.82
CA ASP A 282 -7.85 -11.00 16.62
C ASP A 282 -7.66 -9.48 16.54
N GLY A 283 -6.42 -8.99 16.70
CA GLY A 283 -6.10 -7.58 16.59
C GLY A 283 -6.52 -6.98 15.24
N MET A 284 -6.20 -7.67 14.13
CA MET A 284 -6.61 -7.24 12.80
C MET A 284 -8.13 -7.25 12.60
N PHE A 285 -8.83 -8.24 13.18
CA PHE A 285 -10.28 -8.31 13.14
C PHE A 285 -10.93 -7.19 13.96
N TYR A 286 -10.45 -6.90 15.17
CA TYR A 286 -10.96 -5.82 16.00
C TYR A 286 -10.69 -4.44 15.40
N GLU A 287 -9.52 -4.25 14.78
CA GLU A 287 -9.13 -2.99 14.16
C GLU A 287 -9.87 -2.74 12.84
N LEU A 288 -9.81 -3.69 11.90
CA LEU A 288 -10.28 -3.49 10.54
C LEU A 288 -11.54 -4.28 10.18
N GLY A 289 -11.92 -5.30 10.94
CA GLY A 289 -12.98 -6.23 10.56
C GLY A 289 -12.55 -7.29 9.55
N VAL A 290 -11.26 -7.39 9.25
CA VAL A 290 -10.73 -8.35 8.28
C VAL A 290 -10.30 -9.62 9.00
N ARG A 291 -10.80 -10.77 8.54
CA ARG A 291 -10.33 -12.08 8.97
C ARG A 291 -9.00 -12.37 8.30
N SER A 292 -7.95 -12.59 9.08
CA SER A 292 -6.65 -12.97 8.49
C SER A 292 -6.77 -14.34 7.82
N PRO A 293 -6.30 -14.49 6.58
CA PRO A 293 -6.13 -15.81 5.98
C PRO A 293 -5.04 -16.60 6.71
N GLY A 294 -4.86 -17.87 6.34
CA GLY A 294 -3.83 -18.72 6.92
C GLY A 294 -2.43 -18.13 6.73
N VAL A 295 -1.58 -18.17 7.77
CA VAL A 295 -0.21 -17.66 7.70
C VAL A 295 0.79 -18.80 7.68
N ARG A 296 1.82 -18.69 6.84
CA ARG A 296 2.87 -19.71 6.70
C ARG A 296 4.25 -19.07 6.62
N PHE A 297 5.24 -19.72 7.21
CA PHE A 297 6.65 -19.40 6.94
C PHE A 297 7.12 -20.18 5.71
N VAL A 298 7.83 -19.51 4.80
CA VAL A 298 8.38 -20.12 3.57
C VAL A 298 9.88 -19.85 3.52
N ALA A 299 10.67 -20.91 3.38
CA ALA A 299 12.12 -20.79 3.36
C ALA A 299 12.60 -20.23 2.01
N ASP A 300 13.24 -19.05 2.02
CA ASP A 300 13.73 -18.37 0.81
C ASP A 300 15.21 -17.99 0.94
N LYS A 301 16.08 -18.69 0.20
CA LYS A 301 17.53 -18.46 0.17
C LYS A 301 17.94 -17.21 -0.60
N THR A 302 17.02 -16.59 -1.35
CA THR A 302 17.29 -15.35 -2.09
C THR A 302 17.31 -14.13 -1.18
N LEU A 303 16.78 -14.26 0.05
CA LEU A 303 16.80 -13.20 1.04
C LEU A 303 18.15 -13.12 1.76
N PRO A 304 18.55 -11.93 2.26
CA PRO A 304 19.71 -11.80 3.13
C PRO A 304 19.60 -12.71 4.38
N PRO A 305 20.73 -13.18 4.97
CA PRO A 305 20.76 -14.24 5.99
C PRO A 305 19.88 -14.06 7.24
N ARG A 306 19.48 -12.81 7.56
CA ARG A 306 18.61 -12.44 8.70
C ARG A 306 17.42 -11.60 8.27
N ALA A 307 16.96 -11.76 7.03
CA ALA A 307 15.83 -11.01 6.52
C ALA A 307 14.60 -11.90 6.34
N PHE A 308 13.45 -11.25 6.36
CA PHE A 308 12.16 -11.83 6.00
C PHE A 308 11.40 -10.86 5.10
N ALA A 309 10.45 -11.35 4.31
CA ALA A 309 9.56 -10.53 3.49
C ALA A 309 8.13 -11.09 3.64
N ILE A 310 7.13 -10.23 3.45
CA ILE A 310 5.72 -10.61 3.57
C ILE A 310 5.12 -10.62 2.18
N ARG A 311 4.55 -11.76 1.78
CA ARG A 311 3.84 -11.93 0.51
C ARG A 311 2.34 -11.90 0.75
N ILE A 312 1.69 -10.87 0.21
CA ILE A 312 0.23 -10.77 0.13
C ILE A 312 -0.17 -11.04 -1.31
N ASN A 313 -1.03 -12.03 -1.49
CA ASN A 313 -1.37 -12.60 -2.79
C ASN A 313 -0.10 -13.05 -3.53
N HIS A 314 0.25 -12.44 -4.66
CA HIS A 314 1.38 -12.86 -5.49
C HIS A 314 2.60 -11.94 -5.39
N LEU A 315 2.54 -10.84 -4.62
CA LEU A 315 3.67 -9.92 -4.50
C LEU A 315 4.24 -9.90 -3.10
N ARG A 316 5.55 -10.08 -3.01
CA ARG A 316 6.34 -9.90 -1.79
C ARG A 316 6.65 -8.43 -1.52
N SER A 317 6.75 -8.05 -0.25
CA SER A 317 7.34 -6.78 0.20
C SER A 317 8.85 -6.77 -0.03
N HIS A 318 9.47 -5.62 0.15
CA HIS A 318 10.93 -5.57 0.33
C HIS A 318 11.37 -6.43 1.54
N PRO A 319 12.61 -6.96 1.52
CA PRO A 319 13.19 -7.64 2.66
C PRO A 319 13.24 -6.71 3.87
N CYS A 320 12.77 -7.18 5.01
CA CYS A 320 12.87 -6.52 6.30
C CYS A 320 13.99 -7.18 7.11
N PRO A 321 14.90 -6.42 7.72
CA PRO A 321 15.88 -6.98 8.64
C PRO A 321 15.18 -7.50 9.90
N GLY A 322 15.52 -8.72 10.31
CA GLY A 322 15.12 -9.30 11.58
C GLY A 322 15.97 -8.79 12.75
N LEU A 323 15.49 -9.03 13.97
CA LEU A 323 16.25 -8.75 15.19
C LEU A 323 17.48 -9.66 15.32
N GLU A 324 18.53 -9.15 15.98
CA GLU A 324 19.71 -9.93 16.31
C GLU A 324 19.40 -11.05 17.33
N PRO A 325 20.17 -12.16 17.33
CA PRO A 325 20.03 -13.19 18.35
C PRO A 325 20.14 -12.62 19.77
N GLY A 326 19.12 -12.87 20.59
CA GLY A 326 19.08 -12.38 21.97
C GLY A 326 18.81 -10.88 22.09
N GLN A 327 18.28 -10.25 21.04
CA GLN A 327 17.77 -8.89 21.06
C GLN A 327 16.24 -8.88 21.14
N ILE A 328 15.68 -7.89 21.82
CA ILE A 328 14.24 -7.67 21.92
C ILE A 328 13.91 -6.21 21.59
N LEU A 329 12.73 -5.98 21.02
CA LEU A 329 12.15 -4.65 20.85
C LEU A 329 11.28 -4.32 22.06
N VAL A 330 11.39 -3.11 22.59
CA VAL A 330 10.66 -2.64 23.78
C VAL A 330 9.81 -1.43 23.40
N ASN A 331 8.56 -1.38 23.86
CA ASN A 331 7.61 -0.30 23.59
C ASN A 331 7.88 0.98 24.38
N GLU A 332 9.12 1.43 24.42
CA GLU A 332 9.53 2.63 25.15
C GLU A 332 10.77 3.25 24.52
N THR A 333 10.96 4.54 24.72
CA THR A 333 12.10 5.31 24.20
C THR A 333 13.38 5.05 24.99
N PRO A 334 14.58 5.20 24.39
CA PRO A 334 15.83 5.00 25.11
C PRO A 334 15.99 5.93 26.32
N ALA A 335 15.51 7.17 26.19
CA ALA A 335 15.54 8.16 27.26
C ALA A 335 14.77 7.69 28.50
N ARG A 336 13.58 7.13 28.33
CA ARG A 336 12.80 6.58 29.45
C ARG A 336 13.34 5.25 29.96
N LEU A 337 13.91 4.42 29.09
CA LEU A 337 14.56 3.18 29.52
C LEU A 337 15.77 3.42 30.44
N ALA A 338 16.44 4.57 30.30
CA ALA A 338 17.49 4.97 31.23
C ALA A 338 16.98 5.07 32.68
N ASP A 339 15.75 5.53 32.90
CA ASP A 339 15.12 5.62 34.22
C ASP A 339 14.89 4.24 34.87
N TYR A 340 14.74 3.19 34.05
CA TYR A 340 14.66 1.79 34.49
C TYR A 340 16.05 1.15 34.69
N GLY A 341 17.13 1.93 34.62
CA GLY A 341 18.52 1.47 34.76
C GLY A 341 19.07 0.81 33.49
N LEU A 342 18.52 1.13 32.32
CA LEU A 342 18.93 0.59 31.01
C LEU A 342 19.45 1.70 30.09
N ALA A 343 20.43 2.48 30.57
CA ALA A 343 21.00 3.63 29.85
C ALA A 343 21.81 3.30 28.56
N GLY A 344 21.76 2.05 28.09
CA GLY A 344 22.45 1.59 26.87
C GLY A 344 21.53 1.01 25.79
N ALA A 345 20.20 1.18 25.92
CA ALA A 345 19.26 0.72 24.90
C ALA A 345 19.41 1.54 23.61
N ALA A 346 19.42 0.86 22.45
CA ALA A 346 19.55 1.52 21.16
C ALA A 346 18.17 1.97 20.63
N PRO A 347 18.04 3.16 20.03
CA PRO A 347 16.77 3.58 19.42
C PRO A 347 16.39 2.69 18.24
N ALA A 348 15.10 2.38 18.09
CA ALA A 348 14.57 1.70 16.91
C ALA A 348 13.17 2.20 16.59
N LEU A 349 12.73 1.95 15.36
CA LEU A 349 11.34 2.19 14.97
C LEU A 349 10.54 0.91 15.16
N ASN A 350 9.33 1.05 15.69
CA ASN A 350 8.37 -0.03 15.67
C ASN A 350 7.91 -0.28 14.21
N PRO A 351 8.06 -1.50 13.65
CA PRO A 351 7.73 -1.75 12.25
C PRO A 351 6.22 -1.65 11.96
N ALA A 352 5.36 -1.75 12.97
CA ALA A 352 3.90 -1.66 12.80
C ALA A 352 3.40 -0.21 12.65
N ASN A 353 3.98 0.74 13.38
CA ASN A 353 3.43 2.10 13.52
C ASN A 353 4.48 3.22 13.44
N ARG A 354 5.75 2.87 13.27
CA ARG A 354 6.91 3.78 13.19
C ARG A 354 7.09 4.70 14.40
N ARG A 355 6.52 4.37 15.55
CA ARG A 355 6.84 5.07 16.80
C ARG A 355 8.24 4.71 17.25
N GLU A 356 8.84 5.64 17.98
CA GLU A 356 10.13 5.42 18.63
C GLU A 356 10.00 4.36 19.74
N ASN A 357 10.80 3.32 19.60
CA ASN A 357 10.97 2.20 20.50
C ASN A 357 12.46 2.04 20.81
N SER A 358 12.80 1.02 21.59
CA SER A 358 14.18 0.69 21.92
C SER A 358 14.50 -0.77 21.70
N LEU A 359 15.75 -1.04 21.38
CA LEU A 359 16.33 -2.38 21.37
C LEU A 359 17.08 -2.63 22.67
N ALA A 360 16.80 -3.76 23.28
CA ALA A 360 17.41 -4.21 24.53
C ALA A 360 17.86 -5.67 24.40
N GLY A 361 18.67 -6.14 25.35
CA GLY A 361 19.06 -7.55 25.41
C GLY A 361 17.94 -8.42 26.01
N ALA A 362 17.75 -9.63 25.47
CA ALA A 362 16.73 -10.57 25.91
C ALA A 362 16.85 -10.95 27.39
N ALA A 363 18.05 -10.86 27.98
CA ALA A 363 18.27 -11.05 29.42
C ALA A 363 17.49 -10.04 30.29
N GLN A 364 17.09 -8.89 29.74
CA GLN A 364 16.35 -7.85 30.44
C GLN A 364 14.83 -8.03 30.35
N ARG A 365 14.35 -9.01 29.57
CA ARG A 365 12.93 -9.25 29.29
C ARG A 365 12.07 -9.31 30.55
N GLN A 366 12.44 -10.18 31.49
CA GLN A 366 11.66 -10.39 32.71
C GLN A 366 11.58 -9.11 33.58
N LYS A 367 12.66 -8.33 33.63
CA LYS A 367 12.68 -7.04 34.35
C LYS A 367 11.73 -6.04 33.68
N LEU A 368 11.80 -5.91 32.36
CA LEU A 368 10.96 -4.98 31.59
C LEU A 368 9.47 -5.34 31.68
N GLU A 369 9.14 -6.62 31.55
CA GLU A 369 7.76 -7.11 31.68
C GLU A 369 7.22 -6.90 33.11
N ALA A 370 8.06 -7.05 34.14
CA ALA A 370 7.67 -6.77 35.54
C ALA A 370 7.35 -5.29 35.79
N GLU A 371 7.98 -4.38 35.04
CA GLU A 371 7.68 -2.94 35.04
C GLU A 371 6.46 -2.59 34.15
N GLY A 372 5.77 -3.60 33.58
CA GLY A 372 4.59 -3.42 32.74
C GLY A 372 4.89 -2.98 31.30
N LEU A 373 6.15 -3.01 30.88
CA LEU A 373 6.53 -2.65 29.51
C LEU A 373 6.24 -3.80 28.55
N THR A 374 5.72 -3.47 27.38
CA THR A 374 5.53 -4.45 26.30
C THR A 374 6.87 -4.72 25.60
N VAL A 375 7.20 -5.99 25.45
CA VAL A 375 8.42 -6.47 24.80
C VAL A 375 8.06 -7.43 23.68
N TRP A 376 8.84 -7.39 22.59
CA TRP A 376 8.69 -8.28 21.45
C TRP A 376 10.03 -8.95 21.15
N ASP A 377 10.01 -10.26 21.02
CA ASP A 377 11.11 -11.07 20.51
C ASP A 377 11.12 -11.09 18.97
N GLU A 378 11.93 -11.97 18.38
CA GLU A 378 12.08 -12.09 16.93
C GLU A 378 10.75 -12.38 16.24
N VAL A 379 9.95 -13.30 16.79
CA VAL A 379 8.62 -13.65 16.25
C VAL A 379 7.65 -12.50 16.43
N GLY A 380 7.60 -11.89 17.62
CA GLY A 380 6.77 -10.72 17.88
C GLY A 380 7.08 -9.56 16.94
N TYR A 381 8.36 -9.33 16.63
CA TYR A 381 8.81 -8.32 15.69
C TYR A 381 8.34 -8.59 14.26
N ILE A 382 8.44 -9.84 13.79
CA ILE A 382 7.89 -10.27 12.48
C ILE A 382 6.38 -10.03 12.44
N VAL A 383 5.67 -10.34 13.52
CA VAL A 383 4.21 -10.14 13.62
C VAL A 383 3.84 -8.65 13.58
N LEU A 384 4.64 -7.76 14.19
CA LEU A 384 4.44 -6.31 14.07
C LEU A 384 4.61 -5.85 12.60
N ALA A 385 5.63 -6.34 11.90
CA ALA A 385 5.84 -6.04 10.48
C ALA A 385 4.71 -6.59 9.60
N LEU A 386 4.24 -7.82 9.89
CA LEU A 386 3.08 -8.43 9.23
C LEU A 386 1.83 -7.57 9.42
N ALA A 387 1.58 -7.07 10.63
CA ALA A 387 0.46 -6.20 10.90
C ALA A 387 0.53 -4.87 10.14
N ALA A 388 1.72 -4.27 9.97
CA ALA A 388 1.87 -3.10 9.11
C ALA A 388 1.52 -3.41 7.64
N GLU A 389 2.01 -4.54 7.12
CA GLU A 389 1.78 -4.92 5.72
C GLU A 389 0.30 -5.27 5.46
N VAL A 390 -0.35 -5.98 6.39
CA VAL A 390 -1.78 -6.28 6.31
C VAL A 390 -2.63 -5.02 6.39
N ARG A 391 -2.31 -4.06 7.27
CA ARG A 391 -3.02 -2.76 7.30
C ARG A 391 -2.92 -2.02 5.98
N ARG A 392 -1.72 -1.99 5.39
CA ARG A 392 -1.45 -1.31 4.11
C ARG A 392 -2.22 -1.92 2.94
N HIS A 393 -2.42 -3.24 2.98
CA HIS A 393 -3.02 -4.00 1.89
C HIS A 393 -4.31 -4.74 2.29
N ALA A 394 -5.04 -4.23 3.27
CA ALA A 394 -6.24 -4.89 3.80
C ALA A 394 -7.30 -5.13 2.71
N ALA A 395 -7.43 -4.20 1.76
CA ALA A 395 -8.32 -4.34 0.61
C ALA A 395 -7.97 -5.54 -0.30
N CYS A 396 -6.74 -6.06 -0.26
CA CYS A 396 -6.33 -7.25 -1.01
C CYS A 396 -6.82 -8.57 -0.39
N LEU A 397 -7.30 -8.53 0.86
CA LEU A 397 -7.75 -9.70 1.64
C LEU A 397 -9.27 -9.90 1.60
N ILE A 398 -10.01 -9.02 0.91
CA ILE A 398 -11.45 -9.13 0.71
C ILE A 398 -11.75 -9.39 -0.77
N ASP A 399 -12.72 -10.25 -1.02
CA ASP A 399 -13.31 -10.57 -2.31
C ASP A 399 -14.80 -10.86 -2.12
N LYS A 400 -15.51 -11.13 -3.21
CA LYS A 400 -16.91 -11.49 -3.16
C LYS A 400 -17.22 -12.69 -2.24
N GLU A 401 -16.46 -13.78 -2.30
CA GLU A 401 -16.76 -15.00 -1.54
C GLU A 401 -16.57 -14.80 -0.02
N THR A 402 -15.51 -14.11 0.37
CA THR A 402 -15.28 -13.74 1.78
C THR A 402 -16.36 -12.81 2.30
N LEU A 403 -16.81 -11.85 1.49
CA LEU A 403 -17.94 -11.02 1.87
C LEU A 403 -19.23 -11.82 2.01
N GLU A 404 -19.53 -12.74 1.06
CA GLU A 404 -20.72 -13.59 1.13
C GLU A 404 -20.75 -14.43 2.41
N TYR A 405 -19.60 -14.91 2.87
CA TYR A 405 -19.48 -15.58 4.17
C TYR A 405 -19.84 -14.64 5.34
N ASP A 406 -19.29 -13.42 5.37
CA ASP A 406 -19.61 -12.45 6.43
C ASP A 406 -21.09 -12.01 6.38
N LEU A 407 -21.68 -11.88 5.20
CA LEU A 407 -23.12 -11.63 5.03
C LEU A 407 -23.97 -12.80 5.55
N ALA A 408 -23.57 -14.05 5.29
CA ALA A 408 -24.27 -15.23 5.80
C ALA A 408 -24.19 -15.37 7.32
N LEU A 409 -23.09 -14.94 7.94
CA LEU A 409 -23.00 -14.84 9.40
C LEU A 409 -23.93 -13.76 9.95
N LEU A 410 -24.00 -12.61 9.28
CA LEU A 410 -24.84 -11.50 9.70
C LEU A 410 -26.34 -11.79 9.49
N ASP A 411 -26.69 -12.57 8.46
CA ASP A 411 -28.06 -13.01 8.14
C ASP A 411 -28.72 -13.78 9.30
N GLN A 412 -27.94 -14.50 10.10
CA GLN A 412 -28.45 -15.23 11.27
C GLN A 412 -29.06 -14.31 12.33
N ALA A 413 -28.60 -13.05 12.40
CA ALA A 413 -29.06 -12.06 13.38
C ALA A 413 -29.88 -10.93 12.74
N PHE A 414 -29.64 -10.59 11.48
CA PHE A 414 -30.24 -9.44 10.80
C PHE A 414 -30.73 -9.77 9.36
N PRO A 415 -31.61 -10.77 9.18
CA PRO A 415 -31.99 -11.27 7.85
C PRO A 415 -32.70 -10.22 6.98
N GLU A 416 -33.50 -9.33 7.58
CA GLU A 416 -34.21 -8.28 6.84
C GLU A 416 -33.26 -7.26 6.20
N ILE A 417 -32.18 -6.90 6.88
CA ILE A 417 -31.15 -5.98 6.35
C ILE A 417 -30.40 -6.63 5.21
N ILE A 418 -30.06 -7.92 5.34
CA ILE A 418 -29.37 -8.67 4.28
C ILE A 418 -30.27 -8.79 3.04
N SER A 419 -31.54 -9.18 3.20
CA SER A 419 -32.50 -9.28 2.09
C SER A 419 -32.62 -7.95 1.35
N ALA A 420 -32.86 -6.85 2.07
CA ALA A 420 -32.97 -5.51 1.47
C ALA A 420 -31.67 -5.08 0.77
N ALA A 421 -30.50 -5.38 1.35
CA ALA A 421 -29.22 -5.03 0.76
C ALA A 421 -28.95 -5.80 -0.54
N LEU A 422 -29.23 -7.11 -0.56
CA LEU A 422 -29.03 -7.97 -1.72
C LEU A 422 -30.06 -7.74 -2.83
N GLU A 423 -31.26 -7.26 -2.50
CA GLU A 423 -32.24 -6.78 -3.48
C GLU A 423 -31.74 -5.53 -4.23
N ARG A 424 -30.93 -4.69 -3.57
CA ARG A 424 -30.45 -3.41 -4.14
C ARG A 424 -29.04 -3.48 -4.73
N TYR A 425 -28.16 -4.30 -4.16
CA TYR A 425 -26.75 -4.35 -4.51
C TYR A 425 -26.28 -5.80 -4.70
N SER A 426 -25.52 -6.05 -5.77
CA SER A 426 -24.86 -7.35 -5.92
C SER A 426 -23.74 -7.52 -4.88
N PRO A 427 -23.42 -8.76 -4.46
CA PRO A 427 -22.28 -9.02 -3.59
C PRO A 427 -20.96 -8.50 -4.17
N ALA A 428 -20.80 -8.55 -5.50
CA ALA A 428 -19.63 -8.01 -6.19
C ALA A 428 -19.45 -6.49 -5.95
N ARG A 429 -20.57 -5.75 -6.02
CA ARG A 429 -20.58 -4.31 -5.76
C ARG A 429 -20.28 -4.01 -4.29
N LEU A 430 -20.90 -4.73 -3.36
CA LEU A 430 -20.64 -4.57 -1.93
C LEU A 430 -19.19 -4.88 -1.57
N ALA A 431 -18.60 -5.94 -2.14
CA ALA A 431 -17.19 -6.30 -1.94
C ALA A 431 -16.26 -5.17 -2.39
N GLY A 432 -16.55 -4.56 -3.54
CA GLY A 432 -15.83 -3.39 -4.02
C GLY A 432 -15.94 -2.18 -3.07
N VAL A 433 -17.13 -1.89 -2.51
CA VAL A 433 -17.31 -0.80 -1.52
C VAL A 433 -16.51 -1.07 -0.24
N VAL A 434 -16.57 -2.30 0.28
CA VAL A 434 -15.80 -2.73 1.45
C VAL A 434 -14.29 -2.60 1.20
N ARG A 435 -13.81 -2.98 0.01
CA ARG A 435 -12.41 -2.80 -0.40
C ARG A 435 -12.01 -1.32 -0.47
N ASP A 436 -12.87 -0.45 -0.97
CA ASP A 436 -12.61 1.00 -1.02
C ASP A 436 -12.51 1.60 0.41
N LEU A 437 -13.34 1.15 1.36
CA LEU A 437 -13.24 1.54 2.78
C LEU A 437 -11.93 1.05 3.42
N LEU A 438 -11.57 -0.21 3.20
CA LEU A 438 -10.34 -0.82 3.73
C LEU A 438 -9.07 -0.22 3.14
N ALA A 439 -9.08 0.18 1.86
CA ALA A 439 -7.96 0.87 1.22
C ALA A 439 -7.61 2.20 1.91
N GLU A 440 -8.58 2.80 2.60
CA GLU A 440 -8.41 4.01 3.41
C GLU A 440 -8.21 3.72 4.91
N GLY A 441 -8.00 2.44 5.27
CA GLY A 441 -7.80 1.99 6.64
C GLY A 441 -9.04 2.15 7.53
N LEU A 442 -10.23 2.14 6.95
CA LEU A 442 -11.48 2.20 7.71
C LEU A 442 -11.92 0.81 8.14
N SER A 443 -12.42 0.70 9.37
CA SER A 443 -12.93 -0.56 9.89
C SER A 443 -14.24 -0.92 9.18
N VAL A 444 -14.33 -2.15 8.72
CA VAL A 444 -15.56 -2.74 8.15
C VAL A 444 -16.16 -3.78 9.10
N ARG A 445 -15.69 -3.81 10.35
CA ARG A 445 -16.15 -4.74 11.40
C ARG A 445 -17.64 -4.59 11.68
N ASP A 446 -18.14 -3.36 11.68
CA ASP A 446 -19.57 -3.07 11.79
C ASP A 446 -20.24 -3.07 10.42
N LEU A 447 -20.21 -4.23 9.76
CA LEU A 447 -20.79 -4.43 8.44
C LEU A 447 -22.29 -4.12 8.44
N ARG A 448 -23.00 -4.37 9.55
CA ARG A 448 -24.41 -4.04 9.72
C ARG A 448 -24.67 -2.55 9.50
N SER A 449 -23.99 -1.69 10.25
CA SER A 449 -24.18 -0.23 10.12
C SER A 449 -23.77 0.27 8.73
N ILE A 450 -22.79 -0.35 8.09
CA ILE A 450 -22.41 -0.04 6.71
C ILE A 450 -23.55 -0.37 5.74
N LEU A 451 -24.16 -1.56 5.84
CA LEU A 451 -25.27 -1.98 4.99
C LEU A 451 -26.53 -1.12 5.23
N GLU A 452 -26.88 -0.86 6.49
CA GLU A 452 -27.96 0.05 6.86
C GLU A 452 -27.74 1.42 6.24
N ARG A 453 -26.52 1.97 6.35
CA ARG A 453 -26.18 3.24 5.69
C ARG A 453 -26.39 3.14 4.20
N LEU A 454 -25.85 2.14 3.50
CA LEU A 454 -26.00 2.01 2.05
C LEU A 454 -27.47 1.90 1.60
N LEU A 455 -28.35 1.26 2.38
CA LEU A 455 -29.79 1.20 2.09
C LEU A 455 -30.46 2.57 2.11
N HIS A 456 -29.94 3.51 2.90
CA HIS A 456 -30.39 4.89 2.94
C HIS A 456 -29.69 5.80 1.91
N TYR A 457 -28.93 5.24 0.96
CA TYR A 457 -28.24 6.05 -0.05
C TYR A 457 -29.20 6.97 -0.81
N GLN A 458 -28.94 8.27 -0.66
CA GLN A 458 -29.56 9.37 -1.37
C GLN A 458 -28.47 10.37 -1.76
N ALA A 459 -28.66 11.04 -2.89
CA ALA A 459 -27.75 12.05 -3.37
C ALA A 459 -28.51 13.25 -3.91
N VAL A 460 -27.98 14.45 -3.67
CA VAL A 460 -28.54 15.71 -4.14
C VAL A 460 -27.52 16.38 -5.05
N VAL A 461 -27.97 16.80 -6.23
CA VAL A 461 -27.12 17.51 -7.18
C VAL A 461 -27.07 18.98 -6.78
N THR A 462 -25.95 19.40 -6.21
CA THR A 462 -25.72 20.77 -5.76
C THR A 462 -24.22 21.03 -5.66
N ASP A 463 -23.82 22.30 -5.68
CA ASP A 463 -22.43 22.69 -5.47
C ASP A 463 -22.11 22.70 -3.95
N PRO A 464 -21.36 21.70 -3.43
CA PRO A 464 -21.07 21.61 -2.00
C PRO A 464 -20.13 22.72 -1.50
N ALA A 465 -19.46 23.47 -2.39
CA ALA A 465 -18.67 24.62 -2.00
C ALA A 465 -19.55 25.86 -1.73
N LYS A 466 -20.80 25.88 -2.22
CA LYS A 466 -21.72 27.01 -2.08
C LYS A 466 -22.88 26.77 -1.13
N TYR A 467 -23.37 25.53 -1.06
CA TYR A 467 -24.58 25.20 -0.30
C TYR A 467 -24.30 24.15 0.77
N ILE A 468 -24.93 24.33 1.93
CA ILE A 468 -24.91 23.36 3.02
C ILE A 468 -26.13 22.44 2.84
N ILE A 469 -25.89 21.13 2.86
CA ILE A 469 -26.95 20.12 2.90
C ILE A 469 -27.27 19.84 4.38
N PHE A 470 -28.53 20.07 4.77
CA PHE A 470 -28.98 19.89 6.16
C PHE A 470 -29.45 18.47 6.48
N ASP A 471 -29.68 17.64 5.45
CA ASP A 471 -29.96 16.23 5.62
C ASP A 471 -28.69 15.39 5.39
N ASP A 472 -28.85 14.07 5.39
CA ASP A 472 -27.75 13.12 5.29
C ASP A 472 -27.39 12.73 3.86
N SER A 473 -27.98 13.36 2.83
CA SER A 473 -27.76 13.06 1.42
C SER A 473 -26.33 13.40 0.99
N LEU A 474 -25.78 12.61 0.06
CA LEU A 474 -24.50 12.93 -0.55
C LEU A 474 -24.62 14.12 -1.51
N ALA A 475 -23.82 15.17 -1.30
CA ALA A 475 -23.68 16.24 -2.26
C ALA A 475 -22.92 15.77 -3.51
N LEU A 476 -23.54 15.88 -4.68
CA LEU A 476 -22.89 15.64 -5.96
C LEU A 476 -22.80 16.94 -6.75
N HIS A 477 -21.58 17.34 -7.12
CA HIS A 477 -21.37 18.56 -7.89
C HIS A 477 -22.07 18.45 -9.27
N PRO A 478 -22.77 19.49 -9.75
CA PRO A 478 -23.56 19.44 -11.00
C PRO A 478 -22.74 18.98 -12.21
N ASP A 479 -21.51 19.47 -12.33
CA ASP A 479 -20.63 19.18 -13.46
C ASP A 479 -20.14 17.72 -13.50
N ILE A 480 -20.07 17.03 -12.36
CA ILE A 480 -19.52 15.66 -12.28
C ILE A 480 -20.50 14.65 -12.89
N GLY A 481 -21.78 15.02 -13.02
CA GLY A 481 -22.83 14.21 -13.61
C GLY A 481 -23.34 13.10 -12.68
N THR A 482 -24.65 12.86 -12.73
CA THR A 482 -25.28 11.73 -12.04
C THR A 482 -25.65 10.67 -13.07
N GLY A 483 -24.92 9.55 -13.09
CA GLY A 483 -25.37 8.36 -13.78
C GLY A 483 -26.70 7.85 -13.20
N LYS A 484 -27.44 7.04 -13.96
CA LYS A 484 -28.70 6.41 -13.47
C LYS A 484 -28.50 5.54 -12.23
N THR A 485 -27.29 4.98 -12.09
CA THR A 485 -26.89 4.14 -10.97
C THR A 485 -25.71 4.80 -10.26
N PRO A 486 -25.70 4.88 -8.93
CA PRO A 486 -24.57 5.45 -8.21
C PRO A 486 -23.30 4.63 -8.48
N GLY A 487 -22.21 5.32 -8.81
CA GLY A 487 -20.90 4.70 -8.91
C GLY A 487 -20.45 4.15 -7.55
N ARG A 488 -19.59 3.13 -7.59
CA ARG A 488 -19.02 2.50 -6.38
C ARG A 488 -18.36 3.52 -5.44
N GLU A 489 -17.65 4.49 -6.00
CA GLU A 489 -16.98 5.55 -5.25
C GLU A 489 -17.97 6.43 -4.48
N HIS A 490 -19.14 6.72 -5.05
CA HIS A 490 -20.19 7.47 -4.35
C HIS A 490 -20.80 6.66 -3.19
N LEU A 491 -20.96 5.35 -3.37
CA LEU A 491 -21.43 4.47 -2.29
C LEU A 491 -20.41 4.42 -1.15
N ALA A 492 -19.12 4.30 -1.46
CA ALA A 492 -18.05 4.35 -0.47
C ALA A 492 -18.01 5.71 0.24
N GLN A 493 -18.11 6.82 -0.48
CA GLN A 493 -18.17 8.17 0.11
C GLN A 493 -19.39 8.33 1.03
N PHE A 494 -20.54 7.81 0.62
CA PHE A 494 -21.74 7.85 1.44
C PHE A 494 -21.63 6.98 2.69
N ALA A 495 -21.06 5.78 2.58
CA ALA A 495 -20.77 4.94 3.74
C ALA A 495 -19.84 5.65 4.73
N ARG A 496 -18.78 6.31 4.23
CA ARG A 496 -17.86 7.12 5.05
C ARG A 496 -18.56 8.25 5.79
N SER A 497 -19.50 8.95 5.15
CA SER A 497 -20.31 9.99 5.82
C SER A 497 -21.17 9.44 6.96
N GLY A 498 -21.50 8.14 6.97
CA GLY A 498 -22.14 7.48 8.11
C GLY A 498 -21.19 7.21 9.28
N LEU A 499 -19.87 7.25 9.06
CA LEU A 499 -18.84 6.96 10.04
C LEU A 499 -18.28 8.23 10.74
N ARG A 500 -19.05 9.33 10.78
CA ARG A 500 -18.61 10.64 11.30
C ARG A 500 -17.98 10.58 12.69
N GLN A 501 -18.61 9.85 13.61
CA GLN A 501 -18.12 9.69 15.00
C GLN A 501 -16.78 8.94 15.02
N TYR A 502 -16.71 7.84 14.27
CA TYR A 502 -15.49 7.02 14.15
C TYR A 502 -14.33 7.81 13.54
N LEU A 503 -14.57 8.50 12.42
CA LEU A 503 -13.56 9.29 11.72
C LEU A 503 -13.07 10.46 12.59
N SER A 504 -14.00 11.19 13.23
CA SER A 504 -13.65 12.28 14.14
C SER A 504 -12.79 11.80 15.31
N HIS A 505 -13.17 10.70 15.96
CA HIS A 505 -12.38 10.12 17.05
C HIS A 505 -11.00 9.65 16.56
N LYS A 506 -10.94 8.95 15.42
CA LYS A 506 -9.71 8.41 14.85
C LYS A 506 -8.68 9.50 14.55
N TYR A 507 -9.09 10.62 13.96
CA TYR A 507 -8.17 11.66 13.49
C TYR A 507 -7.95 12.82 14.48
N THR A 508 -8.76 12.91 15.54
CA THR A 508 -8.45 13.80 16.68
C THR A 508 -7.46 13.18 17.67
N TYR A 509 -7.05 11.93 17.44
CA TYR A 509 -6.11 11.16 18.28
C TYR A 509 -6.52 11.10 19.77
N GLY A 510 -7.82 11.17 20.05
CA GLY A 510 -8.33 11.24 21.43
C GLY A 510 -7.82 12.44 22.24
N ARG A 511 -7.33 13.50 21.57
CA ARG A 511 -6.81 14.70 22.23
C ARG A 511 -7.92 15.45 22.98
N TRP A 512 -7.51 16.12 24.05
CA TRP A 512 -8.37 17.03 24.82
C TRP A 512 -9.09 18.00 23.87
N GLN A 513 -10.40 18.18 24.05
CA GLN A 513 -11.29 19.03 23.25
C GLN A 513 -11.58 18.59 21.79
N SER A 514 -11.26 17.34 21.41
CA SER A 514 -11.63 16.76 20.09
C SER A 514 -11.26 17.69 18.91
N THR A 515 -10.09 18.32 19.00
CA THR A 515 -9.62 19.29 18.00
C THR A 515 -8.89 18.57 16.88
N LEU A 516 -9.33 18.80 15.64
CA LEU A 516 -8.73 18.28 14.42
C LEU A 516 -7.91 19.38 13.74
N ASN A 517 -6.61 19.14 13.63
CA ASN A 517 -5.72 20.00 12.86
C ASN A 517 -5.86 19.66 11.38
N VAL A 518 -6.10 20.67 10.53
CA VAL A 518 -6.32 20.45 9.10
C VAL A 518 -5.49 21.35 8.20
N TYR A 519 -5.14 20.82 7.04
CA TYR A 519 -4.76 21.60 5.87
C TYR A 519 -5.99 21.80 4.98
N LEU A 520 -6.19 23.04 4.53
CA LEU A 520 -7.24 23.39 3.59
C LEU A 520 -6.67 23.48 2.17
N LEU A 521 -7.49 23.23 1.17
CA LEU A 521 -7.15 23.52 -0.23
C LEU A 521 -7.68 24.90 -0.62
N ASP A 522 -6.93 25.62 -1.46
CA ASP A 522 -7.44 26.84 -2.10
C ASP A 522 -8.63 26.53 -3.02
N THR A 523 -9.56 27.48 -3.16
CA THR A 523 -10.74 27.37 -4.03
C THR A 523 -10.39 27.08 -5.50
N GLN A 524 -9.21 27.51 -5.95
CA GLN A 524 -8.71 27.21 -7.31
C GLN A 524 -8.40 25.71 -7.47
N TRP A 525 -7.79 25.07 -6.46
CA TRP A 525 -7.59 23.62 -6.45
C TRP A 525 -8.92 22.88 -6.51
N GLU A 526 -9.91 23.29 -5.71
CA GLU A 526 -11.24 22.68 -5.71
C GLU A 526 -11.90 22.73 -7.09
N THR A 527 -11.86 23.91 -7.73
CA THR A 527 -12.42 24.11 -9.08
C THR A 527 -11.70 23.23 -10.12
N ARG A 528 -10.36 23.22 -10.13
CA ARG A 528 -9.58 22.43 -11.10
C ARG A 528 -9.74 20.92 -10.89
N LEU A 529 -9.89 20.46 -9.64
CA LEU A 529 -10.18 19.06 -9.33
C LEU A 529 -11.57 18.64 -9.79
N VAL A 530 -12.58 19.50 -9.65
CA VAL A 530 -13.93 19.25 -10.20
C VAL A 530 -13.91 19.16 -11.73
N GLU A 531 -13.19 20.05 -12.40
CA GLU A 531 -13.03 19.98 -13.86
C GLU A 531 -12.35 18.69 -14.32
N HIS A 532 -11.32 18.25 -13.59
CA HIS A 532 -10.64 17.00 -13.86
C HIS A 532 -11.56 15.78 -13.71
N LEU A 533 -12.37 15.72 -12.64
CA LEU A 533 -13.34 14.64 -12.45
C LEU A 533 -14.42 14.63 -13.53
N THR A 534 -14.89 15.81 -13.93
CA THR A 534 -15.88 15.96 -15.01
C THR A 534 -15.33 15.40 -16.33
N PHE A 535 -14.05 15.66 -16.62
CA PHE A 535 -13.36 15.05 -17.76
C PHE A 535 -13.29 13.52 -17.67
N GLU A 536 -12.93 12.98 -16.50
CA GLU A 536 -12.86 11.52 -16.30
C GLU A 536 -14.22 10.83 -16.46
N ASN A 537 -15.30 11.51 -16.10
CA ASN A 537 -16.68 11.02 -16.29
C ASN A 537 -17.19 11.14 -17.73
N GLY A 538 -16.35 11.58 -18.68
CA GLY A 538 -16.61 11.53 -20.11
C GLY A 538 -16.92 12.86 -20.77
N ASP A 539 -16.92 13.98 -20.03
CA ASP A 539 -17.04 15.30 -20.63
C ASP A 539 -15.70 15.76 -21.23
N ARG A 540 -15.57 15.56 -22.54
CA ARG A 540 -14.37 15.96 -23.32
C ARG A 540 -14.18 17.48 -23.43
N GLY A 541 -15.14 18.29 -22.99
CA GLY A 541 -15.02 19.75 -22.95
C GLY A 541 -14.14 20.27 -21.81
N LYS A 542 -13.93 19.46 -20.76
CA LYS A 542 -13.04 19.79 -19.63
C LYS A 542 -11.62 19.26 -19.86
N LYS A 543 -10.66 19.76 -19.07
CA LYS A 543 -9.24 19.37 -19.18
C LYS A 543 -8.82 18.56 -17.94
N PRO A 544 -8.10 17.44 -18.13
CA PRO A 544 -7.50 16.71 -17.01
C PRO A 544 -6.43 17.58 -16.32
N LEU A 545 -6.11 17.23 -15.07
CA LEU A 545 -4.92 17.77 -14.43
C LEU A 545 -3.68 17.35 -15.22
N ASN A 546 -2.78 18.30 -15.46
CA ASN A 546 -1.50 18.03 -16.08
C ASN A 546 -0.46 17.59 -15.03
N ALA A 547 0.67 17.07 -15.49
CA ALA A 547 1.71 16.56 -14.59
C ALA A 547 2.36 17.63 -13.70
N GLY A 548 2.43 18.89 -14.17
CA GLY A 548 2.97 20.01 -13.41
C GLY A 548 2.02 20.45 -12.29
N GLU A 549 0.71 20.53 -12.55
CA GLU A 549 -0.31 20.81 -11.53
C GLU A 549 -0.26 19.74 -10.42
N ILE A 550 -0.18 18.46 -10.77
CA ILE A 550 -0.08 17.40 -9.75
C ILE A 550 1.18 17.56 -8.88
N GLU A 551 2.32 17.92 -9.48
CA GLU A 551 3.54 18.17 -8.71
C GLU A 551 3.45 19.44 -7.86
N ASN A 552 2.84 20.52 -8.35
CA ASN A 552 2.62 21.74 -7.58
C ASN A 552 1.81 21.47 -6.30
N LEU A 553 0.72 20.69 -6.41
CA LEU A 553 -0.07 20.28 -5.26
C LEU A 553 0.78 19.51 -4.23
N ARG A 554 1.59 18.56 -4.69
CA ARG A 554 2.45 17.72 -3.83
C ARG A 554 3.58 18.52 -3.21
N GLN A 555 4.20 19.41 -3.96
CA GLN A 555 5.25 20.29 -3.49
C GLN A 555 4.71 21.24 -2.41
N GLY A 556 3.51 21.80 -2.58
CA GLY A 556 2.86 22.62 -1.56
C GLY A 556 2.66 21.85 -0.25
N ILE A 557 2.18 20.61 -0.32
CA ILE A 557 2.02 19.74 0.85
C ILE A 557 3.38 19.39 1.48
N ARG A 558 4.39 19.08 0.67
CA ARG A 558 5.75 18.75 1.12
C ARG A 558 6.36 19.91 1.92
N SER A 559 6.21 21.14 1.43
CA SER A 559 6.67 22.35 2.11
C SER A 559 6.01 22.53 3.48
N GLU A 560 4.70 22.30 3.60
CA GLU A 560 4.01 22.40 4.90
C GLU A 560 4.40 21.27 5.86
N LEU A 561 4.53 20.04 5.37
CA LEU A 561 4.97 18.91 6.18
C LEU A 561 6.41 19.08 6.71
N ALA A 562 7.29 19.74 5.95
CA ALA A 562 8.66 20.02 6.37
C ALA A 562 8.74 20.97 7.60
N LEU A 563 7.70 21.78 7.85
CA LEU A 563 7.62 22.68 9.01
C LEU A 563 7.24 21.95 10.31
N LEU A 564 6.74 20.71 10.22
CA LEU A 564 6.34 19.93 11.39
C LEU A 564 7.56 19.34 12.12
N PRO A 565 7.43 19.04 13.43
CA PRO A 565 8.44 18.29 14.15
C PRO A 565 8.70 16.93 13.49
N GLN A 566 9.97 16.64 13.23
CA GLN A 566 10.42 15.39 12.59
C GLN A 566 10.50 14.20 13.57
N THR A 567 9.76 14.27 14.68
CA THR A 567 9.72 13.22 15.69
C THR A 567 8.88 12.03 15.19
N PRO A 568 9.37 10.78 15.30
CA PRO A 568 8.61 9.61 14.88
C PRO A 568 7.25 9.52 15.59
N GLY A 569 6.19 9.31 14.80
CA GLY A 569 4.83 9.23 15.32
C GLY A 569 4.17 10.57 15.65
N TYR A 570 4.76 11.70 15.27
CA TYR A 570 4.09 13.00 15.33
C TYR A 570 2.80 12.99 14.50
N PRO A 571 1.65 13.40 15.06
CA PRO A 571 0.37 13.33 14.35
C PRO A 571 0.32 14.38 13.24
N LEU A 572 0.06 13.91 12.02
CA LEU A 572 -0.05 14.76 10.84
C LEU A 572 -1.42 15.45 10.79
N PRO A 573 -1.50 16.73 10.37
CA PRO A 573 -2.76 17.37 10.05
C PRO A 573 -3.48 16.63 8.91
N ALA A 574 -4.81 16.54 8.94
CA ALA A 574 -5.59 15.95 7.86
C ALA A 574 -5.83 16.99 6.75
N ILE A 575 -5.91 16.59 5.48
CA ILE A 575 -6.44 17.47 4.43
C ILE A 575 -7.97 17.45 4.52
N LEU A 576 -8.57 18.63 4.61
CA LEU A 576 -10.02 18.80 4.63
C LEU A 576 -10.51 19.41 3.31
N THR A 577 -11.53 18.78 2.72
CA THR A 577 -12.04 19.12 1.39
C THR A 577 -13.56 18.91 1.27
N ILE A 578 -14.17 19.31 0.16
CA ILE A 578 -15.54 18.92 -0.20
C ILE A 578 -15.62 17.42 -0.59
N ALA A 579 -16.78 16.79 -0.35
CA ALA A 579 -16.97 15.34 -0.51
C ALA A 579 -16.69 14.83 -1.93
N CYS A 580 -17.05 15.58 -2.96
CA CYS A 580 -16.95 15.11 -4.35
C CYS A 580 -15.52 14.96 -4.87
N ILE A 581 -14.55 15.74 -4.35
CA ILE A 581 -13.13 15.65 -4.76
C ILE A 581 -12.26 14.84 -3.80
N ARG A 582 -12.78 14.46 -2.62
CA ARG A 582 -12.01 13.83 -1.55
C ARG A 582 -11.28 12.55 -1.99
N LYS A 583 -11.98 11.63 -2.65
CA LYS A 583 -11.38 10.38 -3.14
C LYS A 583 -10.25 10.65 -4.13
N ARG A 584 -10.44 11.61 -5.04
CA ARG A 584 -9.43 11.99 -6.04
C ARG A 584 -8.20 12.62 -5.40
N VAL A 585 -8.39 13.51 -4.42
CA VAL A 585 -7.27 14.07 -3.64
C VAL A 585 -6.52 12.96 -2.91
N ARG A 586 -7.23 11.99 -2.31
CA ARG A 586 -6.59 10.82 -1.70
C ARG A 586 -5.76 10.02 -2.70
N ASP A 587 -6.30 9.70 -3.89
CA ASP A 587 -5.60 8.94 -4.92
C ASP A 587 -4.34 9.64 -5.45
N LEU A 588 -4.37 10.98 -5.53
CA LEU A 588 -3.22 11.78 -5.95
C LEU A 588 -2.10 11.79 -4.91
N LEU A 589 -2.42 11.60 -3.62
CA LEU A 589 -1.50 11.78 -2.50
C LEU A 589 -1.07 10.48 -1.82
N GLU A 590 -1.90 9.44 -1.80
CA GLU A 590 -1.69 8.23 -0.98
C GLU A 590 -0.35 7.50 -1.25
N ARG A 591 0.18 7.63 -2.47
CA ARG A 591 1.42 6.98 -2.89
C ARG A 591 2.65 7.70 -2.38
N GLU A 592 2.54 9.00 -2.14
CA GLU A 592 3.65 9.82 -1.64
C GLU A 592 3.53 10.10 -0.15
N PHE A 593 2.32 10.34 0.34
CA PHE A 593 2.02 10.64 1.73
C PHE A 593 1.02 9.63 2.30
N PRO A 594 1.39 8.34 2.46
CA PRO A 594 0.46 7.29 2.86
C PRO A 594 -0.20 7.55 4.22
N GLY A 595 0.53 8.20 5.15
CA GLY A 595 0.05 8.58 6.48
C GLY A 595 -0.86 9.82 6.52
N LEU A 596 -0.97 10.57 5.41
CA LEU A 596 -1.76 11.80 5.36
C LEU A 596 -3.24 11.50 5.09
N ALA A 597 -4.10 11.77 6.08
CA ALA A 597 -5.53 11.56 5.96
C ALA A 597 -6.17 12.63 5.06
N VAL A 598 -7.14 12.23 4.23
CA VAL A 598 -7.96 13.15 3.43
C VAL A 598 -9.42 12.94 3.81
N LEU A 599 -10.03 13.96 4.39
CA LEU A 599 -11.38 13.95 4.94
C LEU A 599 -12.26 14.97 4.24
N SER A 600 -13.56 14.69 4.21
CA SER A 600 -14.55 15.68 3.79
C SER A 600 -15.26 16.34 4.98
N TYR A 601 -15.81 17.54 4.80
CA TYR A 601 -16.67 18.17 5.83
C TYR A 601 -17.81 17.25 6.29
N ASP A 602 -18.42 16.50 5.37
CA ASP A 602 -19.52 15.57 5.65
C ASP A 602 -19.10 14.31 6.42
N GLU A 603 -17.81 14.12 6.68
CA GLU A 603 -17.25 12.99 7.42
C GLU A 603 -16.90 13.34 8.87
N LEU A 604 -17.15 14.57 9.30
CA LEU A 604 -16.83 15.05 10.63
C LEU A 604 -18.10 15.21 11.48
N SER A 605 -17.98 14.96 12.78
CA SER A 605 -19.03 15.27 13.74
C SER A 605 -19.22 16.79 13.82
N PRO A 606 -20.46 17.31 13.93
CA PRO A 606 -20.71 18.74 14.16
C PRO A 606 -20.05 19.30 15.43
N SER A 607 -19.71 18.43 16.38
CA SER A 607 -19.03 18.77 17.63
C SER A 607 -17.50 18.84 17.53
N THR A 608 -16.92 18.47 16.38
CA THR A 608 -15.47 18.44 16.19
C THR A 608 -14.95 19.86 15.97
N ASN A 609 -13.99 20.29 16.81
CA ASN A 609 -13.34 21.59 16.63
C ASN A 609 -12.30 21.50 15.52
N ILE A 610 -12.43 22.31 14.47
CA ILE A 610 -11.51 22.31 13.34
C ILE A 610 -10.52 23.47 13.50
N THR A 611 -9.22 23.17 13.51
CA THR A 611 -8.15 24.18 13.53
C THR A 611 -7.37 24.12 12.22
N PRO A 612 -7.56 25.10 11.31
CA PRO A 612 -6.75 25.21 10.12
C PRO A 612 -5.30 25.55 10.49
N VAL A 613 -4.36 24.68 10.12
CA VAL A 613 -2.91 24.88 10.33
C VAL A 613 -2.32 25.68 9.18
N ALA A 614 -2.68 25.30 7.95
CA ALA A 614 -2.21 25.95 6.73
C ALA A 614 -3.23 25.77 5.60
N ARG A 615 -3.03 26.53 4.51
CA ARG A 615 -3.79 26.40 3.27
C ARG A 615 -2.84 26.15 2.11
N ILE A 616 -3.03 25.05 1.40
CA ILE A 616 -2.22 24.66 0.25
C ILE A 616 -2.57 25.58 -0.91
N SER A 617 -1.65 26.50 -1.20
CA SER A 617 -1.87 27.56 -2.17
C SER A 617 -1.84 27.02 -3.61
N TRP A 618 -2.59 27.65 -4.50
CA TRP A 618 -2.43 27.42 -5.94
C TRP A 618 -1.21 28.19 -6.47
N THR A 619 -0.27 27.48 -7.09
CA THR A 619 0.82 28.09 -7.85
C THR A 619 0.60 27.81 -9.34
N GLU A 620 0.56 28.86 -10.16
CA GLU A 620 0.52 28.70 -11.61
C GLU A 620 1.79 27.94 -12.06
N ALA A 621 1.57 26.88 -12.85
CA ALA A 621 2.61 25.96 -13.31
C ALA A 621 3.41 26.51 -14.50
#